data_AF-A0A7W3LL93-F1
#
_entry.id   AF-A0A7W3LL93-F1
#
_cell.length_a   1.000
_cell.length_b   1.000
_cell.length_c   1.000
_cell.angle_alpha   90.00
_cell.angle_beta   90.00
_cell.angle_gamma   90.00
#
_symmetry.space_group_name_H-M   'P 1'
#
loop_
_entity.id
_entity.type
_entity.pdbx_description
1 polymer ?
#
loop_
_entity_poly.entity_id
_entity_poly.type
_entity_poly.pdbx_seq_one_letter_code
_entity_poly.pdbx_strand_id
1 'polypeptide(L)'
;MSRAEHAAAELPRVRRLADQYGPALNRAYTTLLDGALSGPAADRLFTGMAARHRTARTAFYEAFDQVRRLAAQAPHPPRVREPHVPGPPSGPRGGDIRSGSPNLLNTLATELSQAGAAWQNAGSSLARVLTGLGLDPAPGTRIRQAGQWLSGQHQDLEHRRAELLKEEQLHTALATVRTALSRHDAPPWQGYWRSYLPGVWDSLKDIGLAGLAGNPWTAPYYLMIDPGGWRERGPIGQLKGLYEGVQDPVALAKAVIDWEEWKRDPLRAYGRLGPNIVLTVLTGGAGATSKLGTGVRTLSGKTHPAGKPPGTDLAKAGKDLPPTPLKTAKPTPPPTPGDVRVAGPGKSPPDRKVAGSGGSAEQRPKVGFGRHSDEELRELATASGGLRGVYEQHGAGLLGTVIGAEAKQLTSGRRAHIVERVNGLGLPRREAAEAAMHAAQRAWGQAGQIALPNGDIAVVPGHPTVPDTFVVSKDGTVTMRKSTRWYDEEAKEVRIEFLD
;
A
#
# COMPACT_ATOMS: atom_id res chain seq x y z
N MET A 1 15.74 -21.92 -51.55
CA MET A 1 16.64 -21.33 -50.53
C MET A 1 16.79 -22.31 -49.39
N SER A 2 18.02 -22.64 -49.03
CA SER A 2 18.30 -23.42 -47.82
C SER A 2 17.97 -22.61 -46.56
N ARG A 3 17.78 -23.29 -45.42
CA ARG A 3 17.55 -22.64 -44.13
C ARG A 3 18.72 -21.71 -43.74
N ALA A 4 19.94 -22.08 -44.10
CA ALA A 4 21.14 -21.27 -43.87
C ALA A 4 21.16 -19.99 -44.73
N GLU A 5 20.75 -20.08 -46.00
CA GLU A 5 20.60 -18.91 -46.87
C GLU A 5 19.51 -17.95 -46.37
N HIS A 6 18.40 -18.50 -45.84
CA HIS A 6 17.36 -17.68 -45.21
C HIS A 6 17.90 -16.96 -43.97
N ALA A 7 18.63 -17.67 -43.10
CA ALA A 7 19.27 -17.05 -41.94
C ALA A 7 20.28 -15.96 -42.34
N ALA A 8 21.05 -16.18 -43.40
CA ALA A 8 21.95 -15.19 -43.97
C ALA A 8 21.21 -13.92 -44.43
N ALA A 9 20.05 -14.07 -45.08
CA ALA A 9 19.21 -12.95 -45.50
C ALA A 9 18.59 -12.17 -44.32
N GLU A 10 18.23 -12.86 -43.23
CA GLU A 10 17.61 -12.25 -42.05
C GLU A 10 18.61 -11.65 -41.04
N LEU A 11 19.88 -12.06 -41.06
CA LEU A 11 20.91 -11.58 -40.12
C LEU A 11 21.05 -10.05 -40.07
N PRO A 12 21.06 -9.29 -41.20
CA PRO A 12 21.07 -7.83 -41.16
C PRO A 12 19.82 -7.22 -40.52
N ARG A 13 18.66 -7.89 -40.65
CA ARG A 13 17.41 -7.43 -40.02
C ARG A 13 17.45 -7.61 -38.51
N VAL A 14 17.93 -8.76 -38.02
CA VAL A 14 18.10 -9.02 -36.58
C VAL A 14 19.04 -7.99 -35.95
N ARG A 15 20.16 -7.69 -36.62
CA ARG A 15 21.05 -6.61 -36.19
C ARG A 15 20.34 -5.26 -36.13
N ARG A 16 19.62 -4.85 -37.18
CA ARG A 16 18.88 -3.58 -37.21
C ARG A 16 17.87 -3.48 -36.07
N LEU A 17 17.17 -4.57 -35.73
CA LEU A 17 16.25 -4.58 -34.59
C LEU A 17 16.98 -4.30 -33.27
N ALA A 18 18.14 -4.92 -33.05
CA ALA A 18 18.94 -4.69 -31.85
C ALA A 18 19.51 -3.26 -31.80
N ASP A 19 20.07 -2.76 -32.89
CA ASP A 19 20.63 -1.41 -32.98
C ASP A 19 19.55 -0.32 -32.80
N GLN A 20 18.36 -0.53 -33.37
CA GLN A 20 17.25 0.44 -33.32
C GLN A 20 16.54 0.45 -31.94
N TYR A 21 16.30 -0.72 -31.35
CA TYR A 21 15.45 -0.84 -30.15
C TYR A 21 16.24 -1.10 -28.87
N GLY A 22 17.51 -1.49 -28.95
CA GLY A 22 18.43 -1.58 -27.82
C GLY A 22 18.46 -0.31 -26.95
N PRO A 23 18.62 0.90 -27.51
CA PRO A 23 18.73 2.14 -26.73
C PRO A 23 17.38 2.73 -26.29
N ALA A 24 16.25 2.02 -26.44
CA ALA A 24 14.92 2.58 -26.20
C ALA A 24 14.71 3.12 -24.77
N LEU A 25 15.44 2.60 -23.78
CA LEU A 25 15.35 3.08 -22.39
C LEU A 25 16.16 4.34 -22.08
N ASN A 26 17.02 4.82 -22.99
CA ASN A 26 17.95 5.90 -22.68
C ASN A 26 17.23 7.18 -22.21
N ARG A 27 16.13 7.56 -22.86
CA ARG A 27 15.34 8.73 -22.48
C ARG A 27 14.67 8.60 -21.12
N ALA A 28 14.15 7.41 -20.81
CA ALA A 28 13.58 7.12 -19.49
C ALA A 28 14.64 7.22 -18.39
N TYR A 29 15.87 6.74 -18.63
CA TYR A 29 16.98 6.94 -17.70
C TYR A 29 17.32 8.40 -17.51
N THR A 30 17.46 9.18 -18.59
CA THR A 30 17.74 10.61 -18.50
C THR A 30 16.68 11.32 -17.67
N THR A 31 15.40 11.08 -17.97
CA THR A 31 14.28 11.69 -17.23
C THR A 31 14.29 11.30 -15.74
N LEU A 32 14.62 10.05 -15.42
CA LEU A 32 14.74 9.59 -14.05
C LEU A 32 15.92 10.26 -13.32
N LEU A 33 17.07 10.39 -13.99
CA LEU A 33 18.26 11.05 -13.47
C LEU A 33 18.09 12.57 -13.32
N ASP A 34 17.22 13.19 -14.11
CA ASP A 34 16.83 14.60 -14.02
C ASP A 34 15.90 14.89 -12.82
N GLY A 35 15.63 13.89 -11.97
CA GLY A 35 14.86 14.07 -10.73
C GLY A 35 13.36 13.86 -10.89
N ALA A 36 12.90 13.07 -11.88
CA ALA A 36 11.51 12.67 -11.96
C ALA A 36 11.03 11.93 -10.70
N LEU A 37 11.93 11.16 -10.09
CA LEU A 37 11.75 10.52 -8.80
C LEU A 37 13.06 10.66 -8.02
N SER A 38 12.96 10.75 -6.69
CA SER A 38 14.11 10.63 -5.80
C SER A 38 13.85 9.63 -4.66
N GLY A 39 14.91 9.24 -3.97
CA GLY A 39 14.86 8.33 -2.82
C GLY A 39 14.58 6.85 -3.17
N PRO A 40 14.10 6.06 -2.20
CA PRO A 40 13.97 4.60 -2.35
C PRO A 40 13.03 4.14 -3.47
N ALA A 41 12.10 4.99 -3.91
CA ALA A 41 11.26 4.70 -5.06
C ALA A 41 12.03 4.80 -6.38
N ALA A 42 12.83 5.86 -6.53
CA ALA A 42 13.70 6.05 -7.69
C ALA A 42 14.72 4.92 -7.81
N ASP A 43 15.34 4.52 -6.68
CA ASP A 43 16.33 3.43 -6.66
C ASP A 43 15.73 2.10 -7.09
N ARG A 44 14.51 1.79 -6.61
CA ARG A 44 13.78 0.58 -7.00
C ARG A 44 13.44 0.59 -8.48
N LEU A 45 12.92 1.70 -9.00
CA LEU A 45 12.59 1.83 -10.42
C LEU A 45 13.85 1.73 -11.29
N PHE A 46 14.91 2.46 -10.93
CA PHE A 46 16.20 2.43 -11.62
C PHE A 46 16.77 1.01 -11.67
N THR A 47 16.80 0.32 -10.52
CA THR A 47 17.29 -1.06 -10.43
C THR A 47 16.46 -2.01 -11.28
N GLY A 48 15.13 -1.86 -11.26
CA GLY A 48 14.21 -2.62 -12.12
C GLY A 48 14.48 -2.39 -13.60
N MET A 49 14.58 -1.14 -14.04
CA MET A 49 14.92 -0.76 -15.42
C MET A 49 16.28 -1.36 -15.82
N ALA A 50 17.30 -1.24 -14.97
CA ALA A 50 18.65 -1.75 -15.23
C ALA A 50 18.69 -3.27 -15.34
N ALA A 51 17.89 -3.98 -14.54
CA ALA A 51 17.76 -5.43 -14.65
C ALA A 51 17.10 -5.82 -15.98
N ARG A 52 15.99 -5.18 -16.36
CA ARG A 52 15.28 -5.46 -17.62
C ARG A 52 16.10 -5.08 -18.85
N HIS A 53 16.86 -3.99 -18.79
CA HIS A 53 17.81 -3.61 -19.84
C HIS A 53 18.88 -4.66 -20.04
N ARG A 54 19.49 -5.17 -18.96
CA ARG A 54 20.45 -6.27 -19.04
C ARG A 54 19.82 -7.52 -19.66
N THR A 55 18.60 -7.90 -19.26
CA THR A 55 17.87 -9.02 -19.85
C THR A 55 17.62 -8.84 -21.35
N ALA A 56 17.12 -7.67 -21.78
CA ALA A 56 16.86 -7.38 -23.18
C ALA A 56 18.16 -7.38 -24.01
N ARG A 57 19.22 -6.77 -23.48
CA ARG A 57 20.55 -6.74 -24.10
C ARG A 57 21.09 -8.15 -24.35
N THR A 58 21.12 -8.99 -23.31
CA THR A 58 21.55 -10.40 -23.44
C THR A 58 20.71 -11.14 -24.47
N ALA A 59 19.38 -10.97 -24.46
CA ALA A 59 18.49 -11.61 -25.42
C ALA A 59 18.72 -11.14 -26.88
N PHE A 60 19.01 -9.86 -27.13
CA PHE A 60 19.38 -9.40 -28.47
C PHE A 60 20.66 -10.06 -28.98
N TYR A 61 21.69 -10.15 -28.14
CA TYR A 61 22.95 -10.82 -28.51
C TYR A 61 22.76 -12.32 -28.76
N GLU A 62 22.03 -13.01 -27.88
CA GLU A 62 21.75 -14.44 -28.05
C GLU A 62 20.99 -14.72 -29.35
N ALA A 63 19.98 -13.92 -29.68
CA ALA A 63 19.24 -14.08 -30.94
C ALA A 63 20.12 -13.84 -32.16
N PHE A 64 20.96 -12.80 -32.12
CA PHE A 64 21.92 -12.52 -33.18
C PHE A 64 22.90 -13.69 -33.37
N ASP A 65 23.41 -14.27 -32.27
CA ASP A 65 24.34 -15.40 -32.32
C ASP A 65 23.69 -16.70 -32.83
N GLN A 66 22.41 -16.94 -32.50
CA GLN A 66 21.67 -18.07 -33.07
C GLN A 66 21.56 -17.94 -34.59
N VAL A 67 21.15 -16.77 -35.09
CA VAL A 67 21.00 -16.53 -36.53
C VAL A 67 22.36 -16.52 -37.24
N ARG A 68 23.40 -15.93 -36.63
CA ARG A 68 24.77 -15.91 -37.15
C ARG A 68 25.34 -17.32 -37.32
N ARG A 69 25.16 -18.20 -36.33
CA ARG A 69 25.64 -19.60 -36.40
C ARG A 69 24.94 -20.38 -37.51
N LEU A 70 23.64 -20.18 -37.71
CA LEU A 70 22.90 -20.81 -38.80
C LEU A 70 23.30 -20.24 -40.17
N ALA A 71 23.48 -18.92 -40.28
CA ALA A 71 23.92 -18.25 -41.50
C ALA A 71 25.33 -18.66 -41.94
N ALA A 72 26.20 -19.02 -40.99
CA ALA A 72 27.57 -19.49 -41.26
C ALA A 72 27.61 -20.81 -42.08
N GLN A 73 26.50 -21.55 -42.14
CA GLN A 73 26.38 -22.78 -42.92
C GLN A 73 26.01 -22.53 -44.40
N ALA A 74 25.74 -21.28 -44.79
CA ALA A 74 25.42 -20.95 -46.18
C ALA A 74 26.69 -20.97 -47.04
N PRO A 75 26.58 -21.22 -48.37
CA PRO A 75 27.74 -21.21 -49.28
C PRO A 75 28.53 -19.89 -49.26
N HIS A 76 27.84 -18.77 -49.03
CA HIS A 76 28.42 -17.42 -48.95
C HIS A 76 27.94 -16.71 -47.68
N PRO A 77 28.55 -16.98 -46.52
CA PRO A 77 28.06 -16.44 -45.26
C PRO A 77 28.29 -14.92 -45.20
N PRO A 78 27.26 -14.11 -44.89
CA PRO A 78 27.37 -12.67 -44.86
C PRO A 78 28.19 -12.20 -43.65
N ARG A 79 29.10 -11.25 -43.87
CA ARG A 79 29.89 -10.62 -42.79
C ARG A 79 29.12 -9.48 -42.16
N VAL A 80 28.21 -9.80 -41.25
CA VAL A 80 27.45 -8.80 -40.47
C VAL A 80 28.16 -8.55 -39.14
N ARG A 81 28.48 -7.28 -38.84
CA ARG A 81 29.04 -6.89 -37.53
C ARG A 81 28.04 -7.17 -36.42
N GLU A 82 28.56 -7.39 -35.21
CA GLU A 82 27.73 -7.56 -34.01
C GLU A 82 26.91 -6.29 -33.72
N PRO A 83 25.68 -6.43 -33.20
CA PRO A 83 24.85 -5.29 -32.84
C PRO A 83 25.44 -4.54 -31.64
N HIS A 84 25.19 -3.23 -31.58
CA HIS A 84 25.60 -2.39 -30.46
C HIS A 84 24.38 -2.02 -29.60
N VAL A 85 24.20 -2.74 -28.49
CA VAL A 85 23.19 -2.39 -27.48
C VAL A 85 23.92 -1.76 -26.29
N PRO A 86 23.78 -0.44 -26.06
CA PRO A 86 24.46 0.23 -24.97
C PRO A 86 24.05 -0.34 -23.61
N GLY A 87 24.95 -0.30 -22.63
CA GLY A 87 24.61 -0.69 -21.27
C GLY A 87 23.69 0.33 -20.59
N PRO A 88 23.04 -0.02 -19.46
CA PRO A 88 22.37 0.98 -18.64
C PRO A 88 23.39 2.02 -18.16
N PRO A 89 23.00 3.30 -18.05
CA PRO A 89 23.87 4.32 -17.48
C PRO A 89 24.20 3.99 -16.02
N SER A 90 25.25 4.61 -15.48
CA SER A 90 25.55 4.55 -14.06
C SER A 90 24.39 5.14 -13.25
N GLY A 91 24.05 4.50 -12.13
CA GLY A 91 22.91 4.92 -11.31
C GLY A 91 23.03 6.31 -10.71
N PRO A 92 21.90 6.88 -10.24
CA PRO A 92 21.91 8.14 -9.52
C PRO A 92 22.86 8.04 -8.32
N ARG A 93 23.73 9.04 -8.17
CA ARG A 93 24.57 9.18 -6.97
C ARG A 93 23.68 9.84 -5.92
N GLY A 94 23.46 9.14 -4.79
CA GLY A 94 22.50 9.49 -3.75
C GLY A 94 22.36 11.00 -3.53
N GLY A 95 21.24 11.54 -4.01
CA GLY A 95 20.81 12.91 -3.74
C GLY A 95 19.76 12.91 -2.65
N ASP A 96 19.62 14.05 -1.97
CA ASP A 96 18.63 14.25 -0.92
C ASP A 96 17.22 13.83 -1.36
N ILE A 97 16.45 13.32 -0.40
CA ILE A 97 15.06 12.92 -0.57
C ILE A 97 14.25 14.18 -0.90
N ARG A 98 13.98 14.41 -2.17
CA ARG A 98 13.07 15.43 -2.69
C ARG A 98 11.96 14.75 -3.47
N SER A 99 10.74 15.15 -3.17
CA SER A 99 9.55 14.84 -3.97
C SER A 99 9.82 15.24 -5.43
N GLY A 100 9.74 14.28 -6.35
CA GLY A 100 10.00 14.53 -7.77
C GLY A 100 9.00 15.51 -8.40
N SER A 101 9.31 16.04 -9.58
CA SER A 101 8.41 16.95 -10.30
C SER A 101 7.23 16.20 -10.95
N PRO A 102 5.96 16.63 -10.75
CA PRO A 102 4.79 16.01 -11.41
C PRO A 102 4.89 15.98 -12.94
N ASN A 103 5.54 16.98 -13.54
CA ASN A 103 5.74 17.04 -14.99
C ASN A 103 6.79 16.02 -15.46
N LEU A 104 7.88 15.87 -14.70
CA LEU A 104 8.91 14.87 -15.01
C LEU A 104 8.37 13.45 -14.82
N LEU A 105 7.47 13.21 -13.87
CA LEU A 105 6.78 11.92 -13.71
C LEU A 105 5.95 11.55 -14.93
N ASN A 106 5.22 12.50 -15.50
CA ASN A 106 4.49 12.29 -16.76
C ASN A 106 5.41 11.96 -17.93
N THR A 107 6.50 12.71 -18.06
CA THR A 107 7.51 12.46 -19.09
C THR A 107 8.10 11.06 -18.90
N LEU A 108 8.47 10.69 -17.67
CA LEU A 108 8.99 9.37 -17.35
C LEU A 108 7.98 8.25 -17.69
N ALA A 109 6.71 8.41 -17.32
CA ALA A 109 5.66 7.45 -17.62
C ALA A 109 5.43 7.28 -19.13
N THR A 110 5.53 8.37 -19.89
CA THR A 110 5.43 8.38 -21.35
C THR A 110 6.62 7.65 -21.97
N GLU A 111 7.84 7.99 -21.56
CA GLU A 111 9.08 7.38 -22.06
C GLU A 111 9.16 5.88 -21.73
N LEU A 112 8.74 5.46 -20.53
CA LEU A 112 8.67 4.04 -20.16
C LEU A 112 7.63 3.28 -21.00
N SER A 113 6.49 3.90 -21.29
CA SER A 113 5.45 3.31 -22.12
C SER A 113 5.92 3.14 -23.57
N GLN A 114 6.58 4.16 -24.13
CA GLN A 114 7.17 4.13 -25.47
C GLN A 114 8.30 3.08 -25.56
N ALA A 115 9.21 3.04 -24.59
CA ALA A 115 10.27 2.05 -24.52
C ALA A 115 9.70 0.62 -24.37
N GLY A 116 8.67 0.46 -23.54
CA GLY A 116 7.96 -0.80 -23.35
C GLY A 116 7.33 -1.30 -24.64
N ALA A 117 6.61 -0.44 -25.37
CA ALA A 117 6.01 -0.77 -26.66
C ALA A 117 7.08 -1.10 -27.73
N ALA A 118 8.16 -0.33 -27.79
CA ALA A 118 9.29 -0.56 -28.68
C ALA A 118 9.91 -1.96 -28.48
N TRP A 119 10.16 -2.36 -27.23
CA TRP A 119 10.68 -3.68 -26.91
C TRP A 119 9.67 -4.80 -27.18
N GLN A 120 8.38 -4.59 -26.90
CA GLN A 120 7.36 -5.59 -27.23
C GLN A 120 7.29 -5.85 -28.75
N ASN A 121 7.35 -4.80 -29.56
CA ASN A 121 7.34 -4.90 -31.03
C ASN A 121 8.61 -5.57 -31.56
N ALA A 122 9.78 -5.19 -31.03
CA ALA A 122 11.06 -5.81 -31.37
C ALA A 122 11.08 -7.30 -30.99
N GLY A 123 10.66 -7.64 -29.76
CA GLY A 123 10.59 -9.00 -29.25
C GLY A 123 9.66 -9.90 -30.07
N SER A 124 8.46 -9.43 -30.41
CA SER A 124 7.52 -10.14 -31.27
C SER A 124 8.04 -10.34 -32.69
N SER A 125 8.76 -9.36 -33.25
CA SER A 125 9.38 -9.47 -34.57
C SER A 125 10.54 -10.46 -34.56
N LEU A 126 11.38 -10.41 -33.52
CA LEU A 126 12.51 -11.30 -33.34
C LEU A 126 12.06 -12.74 -33.11
N ALA A 127 11.05 -12.96 -32.27
CA ALA A 127 10.46 -14.29 -32.04
C ALA A 127 9.94 -14.90 -33.35
N ARG A 128 9.23 -14.12 -34.18
CA ARG A 128 8.76 -14.59 -35.50
C ARG A 128 9.91 -14.97 -36.44
N VAL A 129 10.97 -14.17 -36.50
CA VAL A 129 12.17 -14.49 -37.31
C VAL A 129 12.82 -15.78 -36.81
N LEU A 130 13.04 -15.92 -35.51
CA LEU A 130 13.65 -17.11 -34.92
C LEU A 130 12.80 -18.37 -35.18
N THR A 131 11.49 -18.30 -34.96
CA THR A 131 10.57 -19.41 -35.26
C THR A 131 10.55 -19.77 -36.75
N GLY A 132 10.50 -18.77 -37.64
CA GLY A 132 10.55 -19.00 -39.10
C GLY A 132 11.85 -19.66 -39.56
N LEU A 133 12.95 -19.40 -38.84
CA LEU A 133 14.23 -20.06 -39.03
C LEU A 133 14.36 -21.36 -38.23
N GLY A 134 13.32 -21.87 -37.56
CA GLY A 134 13.36 -23.07 -36.72
C GLY A 134 14.31 -22.99 -35.52
N LEU A 135 14.61 -21.78 -35.05
CA LEU A 135 15.45 -21.48 -33.89
C LEU A 135 14.58 -21.24 -32.64
N ASP A 136 15.21 -21.17 -31.47
CA ASP A 136 14.51 -20.97 -30.20
C ASP A 136 13.96 -19.52 -30.09
N PRO A 137 12.64 -19.31 -29.94
CA PRO A 137 12.04 -17.98 -29.80
C PRO A 137 12.19 -17.35 -28.40
N ALA A 138 12.82 -18.03 -27.43
CA ALA A 138 12.97 -17.54 -26.06
C ALA A 138 13.63 -16.15 -25.93
N PRO A 139 14.64 -15.76 -26.74
CA PRO A 139 15.20 -14.41 -26.69
C PRO A 139 14.16 -13.33 -27.02
N GLY A 140 13.37 -13.51 -28.09
CA GLY A 140 12.30 -12.58 -28.45
C GLY A 140 11.22 -12.49 -27.36
N THR A 141 10.91 -13.61 -26.72
CA THR A 141 9.95 -13.67 -25.59
C THR A 141 10.44 -12.89 -24.36
N ARG A 142 11.73 -13.02 -24.00
CA ARG A 142 12.33 -12.27 -22.88
C ARG A 142 12.33 -10.75 -23.13
N ILE A 143 12.63 -10.31 -24.35
CA ILE A 143 12.55 -8.88 -24.71
C ILE A 143 11.10 -8.37 -24.57
N ARG A 144 10.12 -9.16 -25.04
CA ARG A 144 8.70 -8.81 -24.90
C ARG A 144 8.26 -8.70 -23.44
N GLN A 145 8.65 -9.66 -22.59
CA GLN A 145 8.35 -9.63 -21.14
C GLN A 145 9.00 -8.42 -20.45
N ALA A 146 10.24 -8.08 -20.82
CA ALA A 146 10.91 -6.88 -20.34
C ALA A 146 10.12 -5.61 -20.74
N GLY A 147 9.64 -5.54 -21.99
CA GLY A 147 8.81 -4.43 -22.46
C GLY A 147 7.45 -4.35 -21.76
N GLN A 148 6.80 -5.48 -21.47
CA GLN A 148 5.54 -5.51 -20.71
C GLN A 148 5.72 -4.99 -19.28
N TRP A 149 6.82 -5.35 -18.62
CA TRP A 149 7.14 -4.85 -17.28
C TRP A 149 7.27 -3.32 -17.27
N LEU A 150 7.94 -2.76 -18.30
CA LEU A 150 8.09 -1.30 -18.45
C LEU A 150 6.74 -0.59 -18.61
N SER A 151 5.89 -1.10 -19.51
CA SER A 151 4.56 -0.54 -19.71
C SER A 151 3.69 -0.63 -18.44
N GLY A 152 3.89 -1.67 -17.62
CA GLY A 152 3.21 -1.82 -16.33
C GLY A 152 3.61 -0.77 -15.28
N GLN A 153 4.76 -0.10 -15.41
CA GLN A 153 5.18 0.94 -14.46
C GLN A 153 4.34 2.23 -14.58
N HIS A 154 3.65 2.42 -15.69
CA HIS A 154 2.84 3.62 -15.94
C HIS A 154 1.81 3.88 -14.83
N GLN A 155 1.09 2.83 -14.41
CA GLN A 155 0.06 2.94 -13.37
C GLN A 155 0.63 3.34 -12.00
N ASP A 156 1.80 2.81 -11.63
CA ASP A 156 2.47 3.19 -10.37
C ASP A 156 2.92 4.66 -10.40
N LEU A 157 3.43 5.14 -11.55
CA LEU A 157 3.84 6.54 -11.71
C LEU A 157 2.65 7.50 -11.71
N GLU A 158 1.53 7.16 -12.35
CA GLU A 158 0.31 7.97 -12.30
C GLU A 158 -0.25 8.06 -10.88
N HIS A 159 -0.25 6.94 -10.15
CA HIS A 159 -0.68 6.93 -8.76
C HIS A 159 0.15 7.89 -7.89
N ARG A 160 1.49 7.78 -7.97
CA ARG A 160 2.41 8.68 -7.25
C ARG A 160 2.23 10.14 -7.65
N ARG A 161 2.00 10.41 -8.93
CA ARG A 161 1.72 11.77 -9.40
C ARG A 161 0.45 12.32 -8.77
N ALA A 162 -0.61 11.52 -8.71
CA ALA A 162 -1.86 11.93 -8.08
C ALA A 162 -1.69 12.22 -6.59
N GLU A 163 -0.80 11.50 -5.90
CA GLU A 163 -0.44 11.78 -4.50
C GLU A 163 0.32 13.11 -4.37
N LEU A 164 1.34 13.34 -5.21
CA LEU A 164 2.12 14.59 -5.18
C LEU A 164 1.26 15.83 -5.50
N LEU A 165 0.33 15.72 -6.45
CA LEU A 165 -0.59 16.83 -6.76
C LEU A 165 -1.52 17.14 -5.59
N LYS A 166 -1.94 16.13 -4.81
CA LYS A 166 -2.74 16.36 -3.59
C LYS A 166 -1.92 17.11 -2.53
N GLU A 167 -0.65 16.74 -2.35
CA GLU A 167 0.25 17.43 -1.42
C GLU A 167 0.51 18.89 -1.85
N GLU A 168 0.76 19.13 -3.14
CA GLU A 168 0.98 20.47 -3.69
C GLU A 168 -0.27 21.36 -3.56
N GLN A 169 -1.46 20.81 -3.80
CA GLN A 169 -2.72 21.53 -3.60
C GLN A 169 -2.92 21.93 -2.13
N LEU A 170 -2.61 21.05 -1.19
CA LEU A 170 -2.67 21.35 0.25
C LEU A 170 -1.69 22.47 0.63
N HIS A 171 -0.44 22.40 0.15
CA HIS A 171 0.56 23.44 0.39
C HIS A 171 0.15 24.79 -0.21
N THR A 172 -0.40 24.80 -1.41
CA THR A 172 -0.87 26.03 -2.08
C THR A 172 -2.07 26.65 -1.35
N ALA A 173 -3.02 25.82 -0.90
CA ALA A 173 -4.15 26.28 -0.10
C ALA A 173 -3.68 26.91 1.22
N LEU A 174 -2.76 26.26 1.94
CA LEU A 174 -2.17 26.79 3.18
C LEU A 174 -1.38 28.10 2.94
N ALA A 175 -0.62 28.18 1.86
CA ALA A 175 0.11 29.40 1.50
C ALA A 175 -0.85 30.56 1.16
N THR A 176 -1.96 30.27 0.47
CA THR A 176 -3.00 31.26 0.15
C THR A 176 -3.66 31.79 1.41
N VAL A 177 -4.04 30.91 2.34
CA VAL A 177 -4.59 31.29 3.65
C VAL A 177 -3.59 32.13 4.44
N ARG A 178 -2.32 31.71 4.50
CA ARG A 178 -1.25 32.47 5.17
C ARG A 178 -1.07 33.86 4.58
N THR A 179 -1.13 33.98 3.25
CA THR A 179 -0.99 35.27 2.56
C THR A 179 -2.20 36.18 2.82
N ALA A 180 -3.41 35.64 2.81
CA ALA A 180 -4.64 36.37 3.12
C ALA A 180 -4.63 36.90 4.56
N LEU A 181 -4.18 36.09 5.52
CA LEU A 181 -4.03 36.48 6.93
C LEU A 181 -2.94 37.56 7.13
N SER A 182 -1.96 37.66 6.23
CA SER A 182 -0.84 38.61 6.35
C SER A 182 -1.12 39.97 5.68
N ARG A 183 -2.15 40.09 4.84
CA ARG A 183 -2.45 41.31 4.05
C ARG A 183 -3.47 42.26 4.68
N HIS A 184 -4.19 41.85 5.72
CA HIS A 184 -5.08 42.73 6.46
C HIS A 184 -4.36 43.25 7.72
N ASP A 185 -4.38 44.57 7.92
CA ASP A 185 -4.03 45.19 9.22
C ASP A 185 -4.70 44.40 10.33
N ALA A 186 -3.90 44.00 11.32
CA ALA A 186 -4.26 43.10 12.41
C ALA A 186 -5.76 43.21 12.76
N PRO A 187 -6.59 42.23 12.35
CA PRO A 187 -8.02 42.41 12.38
C PRO A 187 -8.51 42.60 13.83
N PRO A 188 -9.58 43.39 14.07
CA PRO A 188 -10.00 43.84 15.41
C PRO A 188 -10.33 42.72 16.41
N TRP A 189 -10.37 41.47 15.96
CA TRP A 189 -10.48 40.30 16.83
C TRP A 189 -9.17 39.94 17.57
N GLN A 190 -8.02 40.53 17.23
CA GLN A 190 -6.75 40.29 17.92
C GLN A 190 -6.83 40.57 19.42
N GLY A 191 -7.61 41.58 19.82
CA GLY A 191 -7.90 41.88 21.23
C GLY A 191 -8.85 40.87 21.88
N TYR A 192 -9.83 40.36 21.14
CA TYR A 192 -10.85 39.41 21.62
C TYR A 192 -10.24 38.04 21.94
N TRP A 193 -9.36 37.52 21.08
CA TRP A 193 -8.73 36.21 21.31
C TRP A 193 -7.67 36.23 22.41
N ARG A 194 -6.95 37.35 22.58
CA ARG A 194 -5.99 37.52 23.71
C ARG A 194 -6.68 37.55 25.07
N SER A 195 -7.93 38.00 25.13
CA SER A 195 -8.67 38.14 26.39
C SER A 195 -9.50 36.91 26.76
N TYR A 196 -9.99 36.12 25.78
CA TYR A 196 -10.78 34.93 26.05
C TYR A 196 -10.03 33.59 25.91
N LEU A 197 -8.96 33.54 25.11
CA LEU A 197 -8.23 32.31 24.80
C LEU A 197 -6.73 32.60 24.66
N PRO A 198 -6.02 32.90 25.77
CA PRO A 198 -4.62 33.31 25.74
C PRO A 198 -3.67 32.31 25.04
N GLY A 199 -4.01 31.00 25.01
CA GLY A 199 -3.24 29.97 24.30
C GLY A 199 -3.48 29.85 22.79
N VAL A 200 -4.52 30.50 22.23
CA VAL A 200 -4.84 30.42 20.79
C VAL A 200 -3.96 31.36 19.96
N TRP A 201 -3.47 32.45 20.56
CA TRP A 201 -2.64 33.41 19.83
C TRP A 201 -1.19 32.91 19.62
N ASP A 202 -0.64 32.16 20.57
CA ASP A 202 0.66 31.50 20.37
C ASP A 202 0.57 30.40 19.29
N SER A 203 -0.57 29.71 19.18
CA SER A 203 -0.81 28.72 18.12
C SER A 203 -1.06 29.33 16.73
N LEU A 204 -1.34 30.63 16.63
CA LEU A 204 -1.50 31.35 15.35
C LEU A 204 -0.16 31.84 14.77
N LYS A 205 0.85 32.12 15.62
CA LYS A 205 2.24 32.30 15.18
C LYS A 205 2.83 30.98 14.67
N ASP A 206 2.32 29.87 15.18
CA ASP A 206 2.68 28.50 14.84
C ASP A 206 1.77 27.85 13.78
N ILE A 207 1.13 28.63 12.88
CA ILE A 207 0.28 28.05 11.81
C ILE A 207 1.06 27.09 10.89
N GLY A 208 2.38 27.27 10.74
CA GLY A 208 3.24 26.30 10.07
C GLY A 208 3.25 24.92 10.75
N LEU A 209 2.94 24.88 12.04
CA LEU A 209 2.92 23.70 12.90
C LEU A 209 1.49 23.18 13.18
N ALA A 210 0.47 24.05 13.18
CA ALA A 210 -0.94 23.61 13.23
C ALA A 210 -1.37 22.85 11.95
N GLY A 211 -0.83 23.26 10.78
CA GLY A 211 -0.95 22.48 9.55
C GLY A 211 -0.26 21.10 9.63
N LEU A 212 0.75 20.97 10.49
CA LEU A 212 1.41 19.70 10.78
C LEU A 212 0.58 18.85 11.75
N ALA A 213 -0.06 19.46 12.75
CA ALA A 213 -0.93 18.79 13.72
C ALA A 213 -2.25 18.28 13.11
N GLY A 214 -2.78 18.97 12.09
CA GLY A 214 -3.99 18.56 11.35
C GLY A 214 -3.73 17.59 10.20
N ASN A 215 -2.47 17.43 9.78
CA ASN A 215 -2.07 16.48 8.74
C ASN A 215 -1.65 15.13 9.38
N PRO A 216 -2.31 14.00 9.04
CA PRO A 216 -2.05 12.70 9.68
C PRO A 216 -0.62 12.18 9.53
N TRP A 217 0.18 12.73 8.60
CA TRP A 217 1.58 12.35 8.39
C TRP A 217 2.59 13.10 9.27
N THR A 218 2.24 14.30 9.71
CA THR A 218 3.15 15.20 10.44
C THR A 218 2.71 15.45 11.88
N ALA A 219 1.48 15.07 12.21
CA ALA A 219 0.96 15.04 13.56
C ALA A 219 1.82 14.20 14.52
N PRO A 220 2.44 13.07 14.10
CA PRO A 220 3.37 12.32 14.96
C PRO A 220 4.64 13.10 15.33
N TYR A 221 5.19 13.88 14.39
CA TYR A 221 6.37 14.72 14.65
C TYR A 221 6.02 15.90 15.58
N TYR A 222 4.83 16.48 15.44
CA TYR A 222 4.38 17.56 16.32
C TYR A 222 4.15 17.08 17.76
N LEU A 223 3.61 15.86 17.91
CA LEU A 223 3.44 15.19 19.21
C LEU A 223 4.78 14.95 19.94
N MET A 224 5.86 14.73 19.18
CA MET A 224 7.20 14.50 19.73
C MET A 224 7.91 15.77 20.21
N ILE A 225 7.58 16.93 19.63
CA ILE A 225 8.28 18.20 19.90
C ILE A 225 7.51 19.07 20.91
N ASP A 226 6.17 19.02 20.92
CA ASP A 226 5.32 19.74 21.89
C ASP A 226 4.14 18.87 22.39
N PRO A 227 4.41 17.88 23.27
CA PRO A 227 3.39 16.98 23.81
C PRO A 227 2.37 17.68 24.73
N GLY A 228 2.73 18.83 25.32
CA GLY A 228 1.84 19.66 26.14
C GLY A 228 0.80 20.38 25.28
N GLY A 229 1.24 21.03 24.21
CA GLY A 229 0.36 21.74 23.28
C GLY A 229 -0.63 20.84 22.53
N TRP A 230 -0.31 19.57 22.29
CA TRP A 230 -1.25 18.63 21.66
C TRP A 230 -2.41 18.23 22.57
N ARG A 231 -2.18 18.07 23.88
CA ARG A 231 -3.23 17.74 24.87
C ARG A 231 -4.25 18.87 25.04
N GLU A 232 -3.81 20.12 24.97
CA GLU A 232 -4.69 21.29 25.10
C GLU A 232 -5.45 21.63 23.80
N ARG A 233 -5.02 21.09 22.65
CA ARG A 233 -5.54 21.43 21.31
C ARG A 233 -6.13 20.24 20.52
N GLY A 234 -6.40 19.11 21.19
CA GLY A 234 -6.86 17.85 20.56
C GLY A 234 -8.31 17.85 20.01
N PRO A 235 -8.68 16.88 19.13
CA PRO A 235 -9.51 17.15 17.96
C PRO A 235 -10.97 16.63 18.03
N ILE A 236 -11.66 16.71 19.17
CA ILE A 236 -13.07 16.26 19.23
C ILE A 236 -14.03 17.29 18.58
N GLY A 237 -13.60 18.54 18.33
CA GLY A 237 -14.42 19.56 17.64
C GLY A 237 -13.97 19.98 16.24
N GLN A 238 -12.74 19.65 15.81
CA GLN A 238 -12.09 20.34 14.67
C GLN A 238 -11.91 19.48 13.40
N LEU A 239 -11.98 18.15 13.51
CA LEU A 239 -11.75 17.25 12.36
C LEU A 239 -12.85 17.31 11.30
N LYS A 240 -14.08 17.71 11.65
CA LYS A 240 -15.20 17.76 10.70
C LYS A 240 -15.09 18.96 9.74
N GLY A 241 -14.68 20.12 10.24
CA GLY A 241 -14.53 21.34 9.44
C GLY A 241 -13.32 21.34 8.49
N LEU A 242 -12.22 20.69 8.89
CA LEU A 242 -11.04 20.52 8.02
C LEU A 242 -11.28 19.48 6.92
N TYR A 243 -12.00 18.39 7.23
CA TYR A 243 -12.36 17.38 6.24
C TYR A 243 -13.34 17.92 5.18
N GLU A 244 -14.35 18.69 5.62
CA GLU A 244 -15.27 19.39 4.71
C GLU A 244 -14.57 20.51 3.91
N GLY A 245 -13.60 21.21 4.50
CA GLY A 245 -12.81 22.24 3.83
C GLY A 245 -11.84 21.75 2.75
N VAL A 246 -11.36 20.50 2.85
CA VAL A 246 -10.55 19.85 1.80
C VAL A 246 -11.43 19.41 0.63
N GLN A 247 -12.70 19.06 0.88
CA GLN A 247 -13.65 18.67 -0.17
C GLN A 247 -14.26 19.89 -0.89
N ASP A 248 -14.41 21.03 -0.21
CA ASP A 248 -14.91 22.27 -0.81
C ASP A 248 -14.10 23.50 -0.34
N PRO A 249 -12.97 23.80 -1.02
CA PRO A 249 -12.10 24.91 -0.64
C PRO A 249 -12.76 26.28 -0.84
N VAL A 250 -13.78 26.37 -1.69
CA VAL A 250 -14.57 27.60 -1.88
C VAL A 250 -15.51 27.81 -0.70
N ALA A 251 -16.10 26.74 -0.15
CA ALA A 251 -16.88 26.81 1.09
C ALA A 251 -16.00 27.19 2.29
N LEU A 252 -14.78 26.66 2.40
CA LEU A 252 -13.82 27.07 3.42
C LEU A 252 -13.47 28.57 3.29
N ALA A 253 -13.18 29.04 2.07
CA ALA A 253 -12.90 30.45 1.82
C ALA A 253 -14.11 31.35 2.13
N LYS A 254 -15.34 30.92 1.78
CA LYS A 254 -16.57 31.64 2.14
C LYS A 254 -16.81 31.64 3.64
N ALA A 255 -16.57 30.54 4.34
CA ALA A 255 -16.69 30.46 5.79
C ALA A 255 -15.70 31.40 6.51
N VAL A 256 -14.52 31.63 5.92
CA VAL A 256 -13.54 32.62 6.40
C VAL A 256 -13.98 34.06 6.07
N ILE A 257 -14.67 34.28 4.95
CA ILE A 257 -15.14 35.61 4.52
C ILE A 257 -16.43 36.04 5.25
N ASP A 258 -17.34 35.12 5.59
CA ASP A 258 -18.63 35.39 6.28
C ASP A 258 -18.49 35.52 7.82
N TRP A 259 -17.29 35.84 8.31
CA TRP A 259 -17.01 35.96 9.74
C TRP A 259 -17.77 37.09 10.44
N GLU A 260 -18.12 38.16 9.71
CA GLU A 260 -18.95 39.25 10.26
C GLU A 260 -20.38 38.80 10.57
N GLU A 261 -20.94 37.85 9.82
CA GLU A 261 -22.27 37.30 10.10
C GLU A 261 -22.23 36.35 11.32
N TRP A 262 -21.15 35.56 11.47
CA TRP A 262 -20.92 34.72 12.66
C TRP A 262 -20.86 35.52 13.97
N LYS A 263 -20.27 36.72 13.94
CA LYS A 263 -20.23 37.60 15.11
C LYS A 263 -21.59 38.18 15.48
N ARG A 264 -22.39 38.51 14.46
CA ARG A 264 -23.64 39.25 14.66
C ARG A 264 -24.82 38.33 14.97
N ASP A 265 -24.84 37.17 14.33
CA ASP A 265 -25.92 36.20 14.46
C ASP A 265 -25.44 34.77 14.10
N PRO A 266 -24.86 34.03 15.05
CA PRO A 266 -24.30 32.70 14.80
C PRO A 266 -25.38 31.68 14.38
N LEU A 267 -26.63 31.85 14.84
CA LEU A 267 -27.75 30.98 14.44
C LEU A 267 -28.15 31.24 12.98
N ARG A 268 -28.07 32.48 12.49
CA ARG A 268 -28.31 32.82 11.08
C ARG A 268 -27.16 32.43 10.16
N ALA A 269 -25.92 32.54 10.62
CA ALA A 269 -24.75 32.03 9.90
C ALA A 269 -24.84 30.50 9.73
N TYR A 270 -25.24 29.78 10.78
CA TYR A 270 -25.53 28.35 10.73
C TYR A 270 -26.74 28.01 9.84
N GLY A 271 -27.79 28.84 9.87
CA GLY A 271 -28.97 28.69 9.02
C GLY A 271 -28.73 28.95 7.53
N ARG A 272 -27.75 29.81 7.18
CA ARG A 272 -27.31 30.06 5.79
C ARG A 272 -26.39 28.95 5.24
N LEU A 273 -25.70 28.23 6.12
CA LEU A 273 -25.04 26.95 5.84
C LEU A 273 -26.03 25.77 5.70
N GLY A 274 -27.32 26.06 5.51
CA GLY A 274 -28.44 25.12 5.63
C GLY A 274 -28.36 23.83 4.79
N PRO A 275 -29.42 22.98 4.88
CA PRO A 275 -29.41 21.54 4.52
C PRO A 275 -28.99 21.13 3.09
N ASN A 276 -28.73 22.08 2.19
CA ASN A 276 -28.37 21.82 0.81
C ASN A 276 -26.96 21.23 0.63
N ILE A 277 -26.02 21.49 1.56
CA ILE A 277 -24.68 20.88 1.51
C ILE A 277 -24.77 19.38 1.84
N VAL A 278 -25.64 18.99 2.77
CA VAL A 278 -25.88 17.57 3.12
C VAL A 278 -26.68 16.85 2.02
N LEU A 279 -27.63 17.53 1.38
CA LEU A 279 -28.42 16.95 0.28
C LEU A 279 -27.63 16.78 -1.04
N THR A 280 -26.60 17.58 -1.28
CA THR A 280 -25.71 17.43 -2.45
C THR A 280 -24.80 16.20 -2.31
N VAL A 281 -24.47 15.81 -1.07
CA VAL A 281 -23.71 14.59 -0.76
C VAL A 281 -24.59 13.33 -0.81
N LEU A 282 -25.89 13.44 -0.50
CA LEU A 282 -26.81 12.30 -0.45
C LEU A 282 -27.47 11.95 -1.79
N THR A 283 -27.51 12.85 -2.78
CA THR A 283 -28.25 12.62 -4.04
C THR A 283 -27.41 12.24 -5.25
N GLY A 284 -26.08 12.10 -5.12
CA GLY A 284 -25.21 11.54 -6.16
C GLY A 284 -25.40 12.22 -7.52
N GLY A 285 -24.74 13.36 -7.71
CA GLY A 285 -24.90 14.24 -8.87
C GLY A 285 -25.12 13.54 -10.22
N ALA A 286 -26.38 13.58 -10.68
CA ALA A 286 -26.76 13.37 -12.07
C ALA A 286 -28.04 14.15 -12.40
N GLY A 287 -27.91 15.20 -13.21
CA GLY A 287 -28.94 15.68 -14.13
C GLY A 287 -29.88 16.80 -13.66
N ALA A 288 -29.67 18.02 -14.16
CA ALA A 288 -30.61 18.74 -15.04
C ALA A 288 -30.38 20.26 -14.98
N THR A 289 -29.73 20.77 -16.03
CA THR A 289 -29.90 22.14 -16.50
C THR A 289 -31.37 22.42 -16.81
N SER A 290 -31.98 23.43 -16.19
CA SER A 290 -32.95 24.31 -16.88
C SER A 290 -33.39 25.52 -16.04
N LYS A 291 -33.23 26.69 -16.68
CA LYS A 291 -34.00 27.94 -16.53
C LYS A 291 -33.69 28.84 -15.31
N LEU A 292 -32.68 29.68 -15.53
CA LEU A 292 -32.73 31.10 -15.19
C LEU A 292 -33.96 31.76 -15.83
N GLY A 293 -34.72 32.55 -15.07
CA GLY A 293 -35.77 33.41 -15.60
C GLY A 293 -36.68 34.05 -14.55
N THR A 294 -36.33 35.30 -14.18
CA THR A 294 -37.24 36.44 -13.93
C THR A 294 -38.43 36.31 -12.96
N GLY A 295 -38.45 37.17 -11.91
CA GLY A 295 -39.70 37.42 -11.17
C GLY A 295 -39.59 38.22 -9.87
N VAL A 296 -39.08 39.45 -9.91
CA VAL A 296 -39.36 40.46 -8.87
C VAL A 296 -40.78 40.99 -9.09
N ARG A 297 -41.72 40.72 -8.17
CA ARG A 297 -42.81 41.63 -7.80
C ARG A 297 -43.64 41.11 -6.63
N THR A 298 -43.69 41.92 -5.57
CA THR A 298 -44.84 42.26 -4.72
C THR A 298 -45.87 41.16 -4.39
N LEU A 299 -46.15 40.96 -3.09
CA LEU A 299 -47.44 41.36 -2.52
C LEU A 299 -47.39 41.43 -0.99
N SER A 300 -47.82 42.60 -0.51
CA SER A 300 -48.22 42.88 0.84
C SER A 300 -49.64 42.33 1.08
N GLY A 301 -49.90 41.86 2.31
CA GLY A 301 -51.22 41.82 2.93
C GLY A 301 -52.21 40.73 2.51
N LYS A 302 -52.51 39.79 3.42
CA LYS A 302 -53.86 39.62 4.00
C LYS A 302 -53.86 38.60 5.14
N THR A 303 -54.57 38.99 6.17
CA THR A 303 -54.81 38.35 7.45
C THR A 303 -55.96 37.32 7.39
N HIS A 304 -55.89 36.35 8.33
CA HIS A 304 -56.93 35.49 8.94
C HIS A 304 -57.26 34.11 8.32
N PRO A 305 -57.78 33.14 9.11
CA PRO A 305 -57.31 32.69 10.43
C PRO A 305 -57.36 31.14 10.63
N ALA A 306 -56.84 30.68 11.77
CA ALA A 306 -57.19 29.46 12.53
C ALA A 306 -57.50 28.13 11.81
N GLY A 307 -56.56 27.17 11.91
CA GLY A 307 -56.80 25.75 11.66
C GLY A 307 -55.90 24.89 12.56
N LYS A 308 -56.52 24.00 13.34
CA LYS A 308 -55.92 23.12 14.37
C LYS A 308 -54.75 22.26 13.86
N PRO A 309 -53.80 21.86 14.72
CA PRO A 309 -52.76 20.90 14.37
C PRO A 309 -53.31 19.47 14.34
N PRO A 310 -53.02 18.65 13.32
CA PRO A 310 -52.98 17.20 13.48
C PRO A 310 -51.68 16.87 14.24
N GLY A 311 -51.70 16.17 15.37
CA GLY A 311 -52.31 14.86 15.54
C GLY A 311 -51.17 13.85 15.54
N THR A 312 -50.77 13.43 16.74
CA THR A 312 -49.71 12.48 17.04
C THR A 312 -50.01 11.08 16.47
N ASP A 313 -49.31 10.68 15.42
CA ASP A 313 -49.26 9.30 14.93
C ASP A 313 -47.81 8.84 14.81
N LEU A 314 -47.20 8.52 15.96
CA LEU A 314 -45.94 7.76 16.07
C LEU A 314 -45.91 7.04 17.42
N ALA A 315 -46.96 6.26 17.70
CA ALA A 315 -47.02 5.36 18.85
C ALA A 315 -47.88 4.14 18.49
N LYS A 316 -47.35 3.24 17.65
CA LYS A 316 -47.81 1.85 17.47
C LYS A 316 -46.87 1.09 16.53
N ALA A 317 -45.72 0.67 17.05
CA ALA A 317 -44.93 -0.42 16.48
C ALA A 317 -44.12 -1.05 17.62
N GLY A 318 -44.83 -1.83 18.43
CA GLY A 318 -44.24 -2.53 19.57
C GLY A 318 -45.25 -3.51 20.11
N LYS A 319 -45.29 -4.70 19.49
CA LYS A 319 -45.66 -5.98 20.11
C LYS A 319 -45.57 -7.11 19.08
N ASP A 320 -45.13 -8.25 19.59
CA ASP A 320 -45.26 -9.62 19.07
C ASP A 320 -44.11 -10.18 18.21
N LEU A 321 -43.07 -10.65 18.90
CA LEU A 321 -42.30 -11.83 18.50
C LEU A 321 -42.30 -12.86 19.65
N PRO A 322 -42.70 -14.13 19.42
CA PRO A 322 -42.76 -15.16 20.46
C PRO A 322 -41.37 -15.74 20.82
N PRO A 323 -41.18 -16.24 22.05
CA PRO A 323 -39.89 -16.78 22.49
C PRO A 323 -39.64 -18.20 21.95
N THR A 324 -38.50 -18.41 21.30
CA THR A 324 -38.00 -19.74 20.92
C THR A 324 -37.21 -20.35 22.10
N PRO A 325 -37.50 -21.58 22.55
CA PRO A 325 -36.84 -22.17 23.71
C PRO A 325 -35.42 -22.65 23.42
N LEU A 326 -34.51 -22.31 24.34
CA LEU A 326 -33.13 -22.83 24.44
C LEU A 326 -33.15 -24.34 24.62
N LYS A 327 -32.55 -25.09 23.67
CA LYS A 327 -32.22 -26.50 23.84
C LYS A 327 -30.95 -26.64 24.66
N THR A 328 -31.09 -27.17 25.87
CA THR A 328 -30.02 -27.63 26.74
C THR A 328 -29.40 -28.92 26.19
N ALA A 329 -28.08 -28.91 25.97
CA ALA A 329 -27.31 -30.13 25.67
C ALA A 329 -26.96 -30.86 26.98
N LYS A 330 -27.10 -32.19 26.96
CA LYS A 330 -26.83 -33.11 28.07
C LYS A 330 -25.34 -33.15 28.45
N PRO A 331 -25.01 -33.38 29.74
CA PRO A 331 -23.63 -33.53 30.22
C PRO A 331 -23.06 -34.91 29.88
N THR A 332 -21.80 -34.94 29.46
CA THR A 332 -21.00 -36.16 29.21
C THR A 332 -20.39 -36.67 30.53
N PRO A 333 -20.37 -37.98 30.81
CA PRO A 333 -19.87 -38.54 32.07
C PRO A 333 -18.33 -38.55 32.18
N PRO A 334 -17.77 -38.62 33.40
CA PRO A 334 -16.33 -38.61 33.65
C PRO A 334 -15.67 -39.97 33.33
N PRO A 335 -14.39 -40.01 32.97
CA PRO A 335 -13.64 -41.26 32.83
C PRO A 335 -13.26 -41.85 34.19
N THR A 336 -13.42 -43.16 34.31
CA THR A 336 -13.08 -44.01 35.46
C THR A 336 -11.55 -44.09 35.66
N PRO A 337 -11.04 -44.18 36.91
CA PRO A 337 -9.61 -44.25 37.22
C PRO A 337 -9.07 -45.68 37.25
N GLY A 338 -7.85 -45.90 36.75
CA GLY A 338 -7.06 -47.11 37.04
C GLY A 338 -6.21 -47.59 35.85
N ASP A 339 -4.93 -47.22 35.81
CA ASP A 339 -3.85 -48.15 36.15
C ASP A 339 -2.49 -47.47 36.01
N VAL A 340 -1.92 -47.16 37.17
CA VAL A 340 -0.53 -46.77 37.34
C VAL A 340 0.30 -48.05 37.27
N ARG A 341 1.23 -48.12 36.31
CA ARG A 341 2.41 -48.98 36.43
C ARG A 341 3.68 -48.14 36.33
N VAL A 342 4.24 -47.91 37.50
CA VAL A 342 5.64 -47.53 37.70
C VAL A 342 6.50 -48.77 37.46
N ALA A 343 7.49 -48.67 36.57
CA ALA A 343 8.67 -49.51 36.60
C ALA A 343 9.86 -48.67 36.09
N GLY A 344 10.82 -48.45 36.98
CA GLY A 344 12.08 -47.76 36.71
C GLY A 344 13.10 -48.65 36.00
N PRO A 345 14.40 -48.36 36.16
CA PRO A 345 15.28 -48.07 35.04
C PRO A 345 16.13 -49.27 34.62
N GLY A 346 16.55 -49.30 33.36
CA GLY A 346 17.72 -50.08 33.00
C GLY A 346 17.85 -50.46 31.53
N LYS A 347 19.07 -50.22 31.06
CA LYS A 347 19.80 -50.97 30.03
C LYS A 347 19.55 -50.56 28.58
N SER A 348 20.54 -49.83 28.06
CA SER A 348 20.97 -49.87 26.67
C SER A 348 21.01 -51.31 26.14
N PRO A 349 20.61 -51.53 24.88
CA PRO A 349 21.42 -52.39 24.01
C PRO A 349 21.35 -51.89 22.53
N PRO A 350 21.90 -52.60 21.54
CA PRO A 350 23.23 -52.37 21.00
C PRO A 350 23.18 -52.00 19.49
N ASP A 351 24.35 -51.77 18.92
CA ASP A 351 24.60 -51.77 17.47
C ASP A 351 23.83 -52.89 16.75
N ARG A 352 23.00 -52.51 15.77
CA ARG A 352 22.48 -53.43 14.77
C ARG A 352 22.67 -52.88 13.37
N LYS A 353 23.52 -53.61 12.63
CA LYS A 353 23.74 -53.59 11.19
C LYS A 353 22.46 -53.31 10.38
N VAL A 354 22.56 -52.26 9.57
CA VAL A 354 22.19 -52.16 8.16
C VAL A 354 21.43 -53.36 7.58
N ALA A 355 20.13 -53.17 7.35
CA ALA A 355 19.40 -53.78 6.25
C ALA A 355 18.56 -52.66 5.63
N GLY A 356 18.74 -52.44 4.33
CA GLY A 356 18.11 -51.35 3.60
C GLY A 356 16.59 -51.42 3.62
N SER A 357 15.97 -50.27 3.82
CA SER A 357 14.65 -49.96 3.28
C SER A 357 14.69 -48.51 2.83
N GLY A 358 14.66 -48.35 1.51
CA GLY A 358 14.56 -47.06 0.84
C GLY A 358 13.27 -46.37 1.23
N GLY A 359 13.42 -45.18 1.78
CA GLY A 359 12.37 -44.22 2.01
C GLY A 359 13.06 -42.88 2.22
N SER A 360 13.63 -42.33 1.14
CA SER A 360 13.99 -40.92 1.13
C SER A 360 12.72 -40.17 1.48
N ALA A 361 12.64 -39.64 2.70
CA ALA A 361 11.69 -38.60 3.03
C ALA A 361 11.98 -37.48 2.04
N GLU A 362 11.17 -37.45 0.99
CA GLU A 362 11.16 -36.44 -0.03
C GLU A 362 11.06 -35.10 0.70
N GLN A 363 12.19 -34.40 0.81
CA GLN A 363 12.22 -33.04 1.31
C GLN A 363 11.36 -32.24 0.35
N ARG A 364 10.08 -32.07 0.72
CA ARG A 364 9.14 -31.26 -0.03
C ARG A 364 9.81 -29.91 -0.29
N PRO A 365 9.83 -29.44 -1.54
CA PRO A 365 10.52 -28.19 -1.89
C PRO A 365 9.99 -27.07 -1.00
N LYS A 366 10.90 -26.28 -0.40
CA LYS A 366 10.53 -25.06 0.33
C LYS A 366 9.77 -24.15 -0.63
N VAL A 367 8.45 -24.14 -0.51
CA VAL A 367 7.58 -23.34 -1.34
C VAL A 367 7.86 -21.87 -1.02
N GLY A 368 8.15 -21.07 -2.05
CA GLY A 368 8.44 -19.65 -1.87
C GLY A 368 7.20 -18.90 -1.39
N PHE A 369 7.25 -18.36 -0.16
CA PHE A 369 6.13 -17.73 0.55
C PHE A 369 5.45 -16.54 -0.18
N GLY A 370 6.10 -15.94 -1.18
CA GLY A 370 5.63 -14.72 -1.85
C GLY A 370 4.77 -14.90 -3.11
N ARG A 371 4.48 -16.13 -3.56
CA ARG A 371 3.87 -16.37 -4.87
C ARG A 371 2.40 -16.79 -4.87
N HIS A 372 1.80 -17.03 -3.71
CA HIS A 372 0.42 -17.49 -3.64
C HIS A 372 -0.59 -16.33 -3.62
N SER A 373 -1.62 -16.47 -4.44
CA SER A 373 -2.84 -15.67 -4.40
C SER A 373 -3.62 -15.89 -3.09
N ASP A 374 -4.52 -14.97 -2.75
CA ASP A 374 -5.35 -15.09 -1.54
C ASP A 374 -6.34 -16.27 -1.65
N GLU A 375 -6.77 -16.62 -2.88
CA GLU A 375 -7.58 -17.81 -3.18
C GLU A 375 -6.80 -19.12 -2.97
N GLU A 376 -5.60 -19.25 -3.54
CA GLU A 376 -4.77 -20.45 -3.38
C GLU A 376 -4.46 -20.75 -1.91
N LEU A 377 -4.24 -19.71 -1.10
CA LEU A 377 -3.98 -19.87 0.34
C LEU A 377 -5.21 -20.39 1.11
N ARG A 378 -6.42 -20.00 0.70
CA ARG A 378 -7.67 -20.51 1.28
C ARG A 378 -7.93 -21.96 0.87
N GLU A 379 -7.69 -22.28 -0.41
CA GLU A 379 -7.80 -23.66 -0.91
C GLU A 379 -6.80 -24.56 -0.20
N LEU A 380 -5.56 -24.10 -0.03
CA LEU A 380 -4.53 -24.81 0.73
C LEU A 380 -4.98 -25.06 2.18
N ALA A 381 -5.49 -24.03 2.87
CA ALA A 381 -5.98 -24.18 4.24
C ALA A 381 -7.10 -25.21 4.34
N THR A 382 -8.01 -25.24 3.35
CA THR A 382 -9.09 -26.23 3.29
C THR A 382 -8.55 -27.63 3.01
N ALA A 383 -7.65 -27.77 2.03
CA ALA A 383 -7.05 -29.04 1.64
C ALA A 383 -6.19 -29.66 2.76
N SER A 384 -5.53 -28.83 3.57
CA SER A 384 -4.74 -29.29 4.72
C SER A 384 -5.58 -29.60 5.97
N GLY A 385 -6.91 -29.43 5.94
CA GLY A 385 -7.76 -29.68 7.13
C GLY A 385 -7.76 -28.54 8.15
N GLY A 386 -7.56 -27.31 7.69
CA GLY A 386 -7.54 -26.09 8.50
C GLY A 386 -6.12 -25.59 8.83
N LEU A 387 -6.05 -24.52 9.64
CA LEU A 387 -4.78 -23.86 10.00
C LEU A 387 -3.77 -24.81 10.66
N ARG A 388 -4.25 -25.71 11.54
CA ARG A 388 -3.37 -26.69 12.20
C ARG A 388 -2.70 -27.62 11.21
N GLY A 389 -3.43 -28.11 10.20
CA GLY A 389 -2.85 -28.96 9.18
C GLY A 389 -1.91 -28.21 8.23
N VAL A 390 -2.16 -26.93 7.95
CA VAL A 390 -1.18 -26.08 7.23
C VAL A 390 0.13 -26.00 8.00
N TYR A 391 0.07 -25.77 9.31
CA TYR A 391 1.25 -25.75 10.17
C TYR A 391 1.98 -27.10 10.18
N GLU A 392 1.26 -28.21 10.40
CA GLU A 392 1.85 -29.55 10.46
C GLU A 392 2.51 -29.96 9.13
N GLN A 393 1.94 -29.53 7.98
CA GLN A 393 2.44 -29.91 6.65
C GLN A 393 3.47 -28.94 6.06
N HIS A 394 3.41 -27.66 6.42
CA HIS A 394 4.15 -26.59 5.74
C HIS A 394 4.87 -25.61 6.68
N GLY A 395 4.66 -25.70 7.99
CA GLY A 395 5.34 -24.88 9.00
C GLY A 395 4.72 -23.50 9.26
N ALA A 396 5.28 -22.82 10.25
CA ALA A 396 4.76 -21.56 10.79
C ALA A 396 4.75 -20.39 9.79
N GLY A 397 5.74 -20.31 8.88
CA GLY A 397 5.79 -19.24 7.88
C GLY A 397 4.61 -19.26 6.89
N LEU A 398 4.24 -20.45 6.38
CA LEU A 398 3.11 -20.56 5.45
C LEU A 398 1.78 -20.40 6.19
N LEU A 399 1.68 -20.97 7.38
CA LEU A 399 0.56 -20.72 8.30
C LEU A 399 0.34 -19.21 8.50
N GLY A 400 1.39 -18.47 8.84
CA GLY A 400 1.31 -17.03 9.04
C GLY A 400 0.81 -16.31 7.80
N THR A 401 1.28 -16.71 6.62
CA THR A 401 0.84 -16.16 5.34
C THR A 401 -0.66 -16.37 5.11
N VAL A 402 -1.20 -17.55 5.45
CA VAL A 402 -2.65 -17.84 5.39
C VAL A 402 -3.42 -16.94 6.37
N ILE A 403 -2.99 -16.85 7.63
CA ILE A 403 -3.63 -16.01 8.66
C ILE A 403 -3.63 -14.54 8.21
N GLY A 404 -2.53 -14.05 7.64
CA GLY A 404 -2.43 -12.68 7.14
C GLY A 404 -3.33 -12.40 5.93
N ALA A 405 -3.56 -13.40 5.06
CA ALA A 405 -4.52 -13.30 3.96
C ALA A 405 -5.97 -13.20 4.47
N GLU A 406 -6.33 -13.97 5.50
CA GLU A 406 -7.63 -13.81 6.19
C GLU A 406 -7.76 -12.41 6.80
N ALA A 407 -6.75 -11.96 7.55
CA ALA A 407 -6.75 -10.67 8.21
C ALA A 407 -6.88 -9.51 7.22
N LYS A 408 -6.23 -9.59 6.05
CA LYS A 408 -6.25 -8.56 5.01
C LYS A 408 -7.67 -8.29 4.47
N GLN A 409 -8.55 -9.29 4.50
CA GLN A 409 -9.94 -9.18 4.01
C GLN A 409 -10.86 -8.46 5.00
N LEU A 410 -10.44 -8.33 6.26
CA LEU A 410 -11.22 -7.62 7.26
C LEU A 410 -11.06 -6.10 7.07
N THR A 411 -12.16 -5.36 7.18
CA THR A 411 -12.18 -3.88 7.16
C THR A 411 -11.65 -3.30 8.47
N SER A 412 -11.87 -3.98 9.59
CA SER A 412 -11.40 -3.64 10.94
C SER A 412 -11.02 -4.90 11.72
N GLY A 413 -10.31 -4.76 12.83
CA GLY A 413 -10.01 -5.90 13.73
C GLY A 413 -8.90 -6.84 13.27
N ARG A 414 -8.17 -6.52 12.19
CA ARG A 414 -7.06 -7.33 11.64
C ARG A 414 -6.05 -7.79 12.69
N ARG A 415 -5.69 -6.90 13.62
CA ARG A 415 -4.72 -7.18 14.68
C ARG A 415 -5.22 -8.23 15.65
N ALA A 416 -6.46 -8.06 16.13
CA ALA A 416 -7.11 -9.01 17.03
C ALA A 416 -7.26 -10.37 16.36
N HIS A 417 -7.63 -10.40 15.06
CA HIS A 417 -7.71 -11.63 14.28
C HIS A 417 -6.39 -12.39 14.25
N ILE A 418 -5.26 -11.72 13.97
CA ILE A 418 -3.96 -12.37 13.96
C ILE A 418 -3.62 -12.97 15.33
N VAL A 419 -3.83 -12.21 16.41
CA VAL A 419 -3.57 -12.68 17.79
C VAL A 419 -4.42 -13.91 18.12
N GLU A 420 -5.72 -13.83 17.86
CA GLU A 420 -6.67 -14.91 18.13
C GLU A 420 -6.29 -16.19 17.36
N ARG A 421 -5.99 -16.06 16.06
CA ARG A 421 -5.63 -17.20 15.21
C ARG A 421 -4.31 -17.85 15.63
N VAL A 422 -3.29 -17.07 15.96
CA VAL A 422 -1.99 -17.62 16.38
C VAL A 422 -2.09 -18.27 17.76
N ASN A 423 -2.79 -17.63 18.71
CA ASN A 423 -2.98 -18.18 20.05
C ASN A 423 -3.82 -19.46 20.05
N GLY A 424 -4.84 -19.53 19.20
CA GLY A 424 -5.69 -20.72 19.05
C GLY A 424 -4.95 -21.98 18.60
N LEU A 425 -3.71 -21.86 18.13
CA LEU A 425 -2.89 -22.98 17.68
C LEU A 425 -1.91 -23.50 18.74
N GLY A 426 -1.69 -22.77 19.84
CA GLY A 426 -0.79 -23.19 20.92
C GLY A 426 0.65 -23.44 20.46
N LEU A 427 1.16 -22.61 19.55
CA LEU A 427 2.49 -22.80 18.95
C LEU A 427 3.62 -22.47 19.94
N PRO A 428 4.78 -23.16 19.84
CA PRO A 428 5.99 -22.77 20.56
C PRO A 428 6.39 -21.32 20.24
N ARG A 429 6.99 -20.59 21.21
CA ARG A 429 7.38 -19.17 21.10
C ARG A 429 7.95 -18.76 19.73
N ARG A 430 8.95 -19.49 19.23
CA ARG A 430 9.64 -19.12 17.98
C ARG A 430 8.70 -19.23 16.77
N GLU A 431 7.85 -20.24 16.76
CA GLU A 431 6.92 -20.51 15.67
C GLU A 431 5.69 -19.61 15.74
N ALA A 432 5.21 -19.27 16.95
CA ALA A 432 4.20 -18.23 17.16
C ALA A 432 4.69 -16.87 16.64
N ALA A 433 5.95 -16.50 16.92
CA ALA A 433 6.56 -15.27 16.41
C ALA A 433 6.73 -15.29 14.88
N GLU A 434 7.16 -16.41 14.30
CA GLU A 434 7.26 -16.59 12.85
C GLU A 434 5.89 -16.47 12.16
N ALA A 435 4.87 -17.16 12.68
CA ALA A 435 3.51 -17.08 12.17
C ALA A 435 2.94 -15.66 12.27
N ALA A 436 3.10 -14.99 13.41
CA ALA A 436 2.67 -13.61 13.59
C ALA A 436 3.41 -12.62 12.65
N MET A 437 4.72 -12.82 12.42
CA MET A 437 5.50 -11.98 11.50
C MET A 437 5.03 -12.13 10.07
N HIS A 438 4.86 -13.35 9.56
CA HIS A 438 4.38 -13.58 8.20
C HIS A 438 2.93 -13.13 8.03
N ALA A 439 2.09 -13.30 9.05
CA ALA A 439 0.73 -12.76 9.05
C ALA A 439 0.72 -11.24 8.96
N ALA A 440 1.55 -10.57 9.76
CA ALA A 440 1.70 -9.12 9.72
C ALA A 440 2.26 -8.62 8.38
N GLN A 441 3.28 -9.30 7.84
CA GLN A 441 3.87 -8.98 6.55
C GLN A 441 2.84 -9.14 5.42
N ARG A 442 1.98 -10.16 5.45
CA ARG A 442 0.92 -10.30 4.44
C ARG A 442 -0.20 -9.28 4.60
N ALA A 443 -0.59 -8.95 5.84
CA ALA A 443 -1.66 -8.00 6.12
C ALA A 443 -1.27 -6.54 5.86
N TRP A 444 0.01 -6.19 6.04
CA TRP A 444 0.49 -4.80 6.02
C TRP A 444 1.75 -4.56 5.15
N GLY A 445 2.23 -5.57 4.44
CA GLY A 445 3.33 -5.49 3.48
C GLY A 445 4.72 -5.75 4.06
N GLN A 446 4.99 -5.29 5.28
CA GLN A 446 6.28 -5.46 5.96
C GLN A 446 6.09 -5.81 7.43
N ALA A 447 6.97 -6.63 7.98
CA ALA A 447 7.07 -6.90 9.40
C ALA A 447 8.49 -7.37 9.75
N GLY A 448 8.90 -7.17 11.00
CA GLY A 448 10.17 -7.67 11.54
C GLY A 448 9.99 -8.30 12.92
N GLN A 449 11.05 -8.94 13.41
CA GLN A 449 11.11 -9.51 14.77
C GLN A 449 12.28 -8.90 15.55
N ILE A 450 12.08 -8.69 16.84
CA ILE A 450 13.10 -8.20 17.78
C ILE A 450 13.03 -9.06 19.04
N ALA A 451 14.15 -9.62 19.45
CA ALA A 451 14.24 -10.31 20.73
C ALA A 451 14.30 -9.28 21.87
N LEU A 452 13.45 -9.43 22.88
CA LEU A 452 13.40 -8.54 24.04
C LEU A 452 14.31 -9.07 25.17
N PRO A 453 14.85 -8.19 26.04
CA PRO A 453 15.74 -8.60 27.14
C PRO A 453 15.14 -9.61 28.12
N ASN A 454 13.81 -9.59 28.29
CA ASN A 454 13.09 -10.53 29.16
C ASN A 454 12.96 -11.93 28.54
N GLY A 455 13.37 -12.11 27.28
CA GLY A 455 13.27 -13.35 26.51
C GLY A 455 11.99 -13.46 25.67
N ASP A 456 11.14 -12.44 25.62
CA ASP A 456 10.00 -12.40 24.70
C ASP A 456 10.45 -12.01 23.28
N ILE A 457 9.56 -12.17 22.29
CA ILE A 457 9.83 -11.74 20.91
C ILE A 457 8.78 -10.70 20.51
N ALA A 458 9.24 -9.50 20.19
CA ALA A 458 8.41 -8.46 19.60
C ALA A 458 8.32 -8.64 18.09
N VAL A 459 7.11 -8.77 17.56
CA VAL A 459 6.82 -8.78 16.12
C VAL A 459 6.22 -7.42 15.76
N VAL A 460 6.90 -6.74 14.83
CA VAL A 460 6.72 -5.31 14.59
C VAL A 460 6.20 -5.12 13.17
N PRO A 461 4.93 -4.75 12.96
CA PRO A 461 4.43 -4.41 11.64
C PRO A 461 5.15 -3.19 11.08
N GLY A 462 5.56 -3.21 9.82
CA GLY A 462 6.29 -2.12 9.16
C GLY A 462 5.41 -0.96 8.69
N HIS A 463 4.09 -1.01 8.96
CA HIS A 463 3.15 -0.01 8.48
C HIS A 463 2.89 1.07 9.56
N PRO A 464 3.04 2.36 9.24
CA PRO A 464 3.00 3.45 10.23
C PRO A 464 1.64 3.60 10.91
N THR A 465 0.56 3.17 10.26
CA THR A 465 -0.80 3.21 10.84
C THR A 465 -1.10 2.08 11.82
N VAL A 466 -0.14 1.19 12.09
CA VAL A 466 -0.30 0.05 13.01
C VAL A 466 0.54 0.33 14.25
N PRO A 467 0.00 1.04 15.27
CA PRO A 467 0.75 1.46 16.45
C PRO A 467 1.09 0.31 17.40
N ASP A 468 0.46 -0.86 17.23
CA ASP A 468 0.64 -1.97 18.15
C ASP A 468 1.72 -2.93 17.66
N THR A 469 2.55 -3.38 18.58
CA THR A 469 3.52 -4.46 18.42
C THR A 469 2.92 -5.73 18.99
N PHE A 470 3.06 -6.87 18.30
CA PHE A 470 2.72 -8.15 18.89
C PHE A 470 3.87 -8.62 19.77
N VAL A 471 3.61 -8.99 21.01
CA VAL A 471 4.63 -9.54 21.91
C VAL A 471 4.32 -11.01 22.15
N VAL A 472 5.28 -11.86 21.80
CA VAL A 472 5.19 -13.31 21.95
C VAL A 472 5.97 -13.72 23.19
N SER A 473 5.24 -14.17 24.21
CA SER A 473 5.77 -14.59 25.48
C SER A 473 6.48 -15.95 25.39
N LYS A 474 7.20 -16.34 26.46
CA LYS A 474 7.95 -17.61 26.54
C LYS A 474 7.12 -18.86 26.31
N ASP A 475 5.86 -18.82 26.68
CA ASP A 475 4.87 -19.88 26.48
C ASP A 475 4.28 -19.93 25.07
N GLY A 476 4.61 -18.96 24.21
CA GLY A 476 4.05 -18.84 22.85
C GLY A 476 2.80 -17.99 22.75
N THR A 477 2.32 -17.43 23.86
CA THR A 477 1.15 -16.54 23.86
C THR A 477 1.51 -15.22 23.18
N VAL A 478 0.70 -14.81 22.21
CA VAL A 478 0.79 -13.53 21.51
C VAL A 478 -0.15 -12.53 22.19
N THR A 479 0.38 -11.37 22.54
CA THR A 479 -0.37 -10.23 23.06
C THR A 479 -0.12 -8.99 22.20
N MET A 480 -0.96 -7.96 22.33
CA MET A 480 -0.75 -6.67 21.68
C MET A 480 -0.35 -5.63 22.72
N ARG A 481 0.76 -4.94 22.47
CA ARG A 481 1.18 -3.78 23.27
C ARG A 481 1.29 -2.56 22.38
N LYS A 482 0.82 -1.41 22.88
CA LYS A 482 1.02 -0.13 22.19
C LYS A 482 2.49 0.21 22.20
N SER A 483 3.03 0.65 21.07
CA SER A 483 4.45 1.00 20.99
C SER A 483 4.70 2.25 20.17
N THR A 484 5.74 2.98 20.57
CA THR A 484 6.40 3.99 19.75
C THR A 484 7.65 3.38 19.15
N ARG A 485 7.93 3.70 17.89
CA ARG A 485 9.05 3.14 17.14
C ARG A 485 9.80 4.27 16.48
N TRP A 486 11.11 4.26 16.59
CA TRP A 486 11.95 5.22 15.88
C TRP A 486 13.23 4.52 15.43
N TYR A 487 13.80 5.03 14.35
CA TYR A 487 15.14 4.64 13.93
C TYR A 487 16.13 5.54 14.66
N ASP A 488 17.01 4.95 15.45
CA ASP A 488 18.14 5.62 16.06
C ASP A 488 19.24 5.70 15.00
N GLU A 489 19.44 6.89 14.41
CA GLU A 489 20.43 7.11 13.35
C GLU A 489 21.87 6.88 13.82
N GLU A 490 22.16 7.19 15.10
CA GLU A 490 23.50 7.05 15.68
C GLU A 490 23.84 5.57 15.90
N ALA A 491 22.90 4.81 16.48
CA ALA A 491 23.06 3.37 16.66
C ALA A 491 22.82 2.55 15.39
N LYS A 492 22.19 3.14 14.37
CA LYS A 492 21.69 2.47 13.16
C LYS A 492 20.70 1.33 13.45
N GLU A 493 19.92 1.45 14.53
CA GLU A 493 19.01 0.41 15.02
C GLU A 493 17.58 0.94 15.15
N VAL A 494 16.59 0.05 14.98
CA VAL A 494 15.18 0.38 15.29
C VAL A 494 14.95 0.18 16.77
N ARG A 495 14.60 1.26 17.48
CA ARG A 495 14.20 1.20 18.89
C ARG A 495 12.69 1.15 19.00
N ILE A 496 12.24 0.44 20.03
CA ILE A 496 10.82 0.29 20.37
C ILE A 496 10.64 0.59 21.84
N GLU A 497 9.72 1.49 22.14
CA GLU A 497 9.25 1.79 23.48
C GLU A 497 7.81 1.34 23.60
N PHE A 498 7.51 0.54 24.62
CA PHE A 498 6.14 0.15 24.93
C PHE A 498 5.50 1.23 25.82
N LEU A 499 4.26 1.60 25.49
CA LEU A 499 3.56 2.76 26.09
C LEU A 499 2.67 2.41 27.29
N ASP A 500 2.71 1.16 27.74
CA ASP A 500 1.87 0.58 28.78
C ASP A 500 2.65 0.24 30.06
#